data_AF-A0A955Q6V0-F1
#
_entry.id   AF-A0A955Q6V0-F1
#
_cell.length_a   1.000
_cell.length_b   1.000
_cell.length_c   1.000
_cell.angle_alpha   90.00
_cell.angle_beta   90.00
_cell.angle_gamma   90.00
#
_symmetry.space_group_name_H-M   'P 1'
#
loop_
_entity.id
_entity.type
_entity.pdbx_description
1 polymer ?
#
loop_
_entity_poly.entity_id
_entity_poly.type
_entity_poly.pdbx_seq_one_letter_code
_entity_poly.pdbx_strand_id
1 'polypeptide(L)'
;MKPLFTRGEMESAIRNAIIKFEQEFMGRGPTDVRASILRDTILIRLKGVLTPAERQLAKSEEGIGMVKQMRQNLISQGREQLCREILEITGAETTALFTDIDTRIEERII
;
A
#
# COMPACT_ATOMS: atom_id res chain seq x y z
N MET A 1 14.92 -25.68 -1.38
CA MET A 1 13.66 -25.68 -0.61
C MET A 1 12.55 -25.30 -1.57
N LYS A 2 11.47 -26.08 -1.71
CA LYS A 2 10.29 -25.63 -2.47
C LYS A 2 9.64 -24.47 -1.70
N PRO A 3 9.17 -23.40 -2.37
CA PRO A 3 8.44 -22.35 -1.66
C PRO A 3 7.17 -22.96 -1.05
N LEU A 4 6.91 -22.64 0.22
CA LEU A 4 5.72 -23.09 0.97
C LEU A 4 4.41 -22.57 0.37
N PHE A 5 4.50 -21.51 -0.45
CA PHE A 5 3.39 -20.88 -1.14
C PHE A 5 3.64 -20.83 -2.65
N THR A 6 2.57 -21.01 -3.42
CA THR A 6 2.53 -20.63 -4.82
C THR A 6 2.56 -19.10 -4.96
N ARG A 7 2.92 -18.61 -6.16
CA ARG A 7 2.91 -17.17 -6.45
C ARG A 7 1.55 -16.52 -6.14
N GLY A 8 0.45 -17.17 -6.51
CA GLY A 8 -0.89 -16.63 -6.28
C GLY A 8 -1.26 -16.57 -4.80
N GLU A 9 -0.82 -17.54 -4.00
CA GLU A 9 -1.03 -17.51 -2.54
C GLU A 9 -0.23 -16.38 -1.88
N MET A 10 1.02 -16.14 -2.30
CA MET A 10 1.80 -15.00 -1.83
C MET A 10 1.16 -13.66 -2.22
N GLU A 11 0.73 -13.50 -3.48
CA GLU A 11 0.02 -12.30 -3.94
C GLU A 11 -1.26 -12.05 -3.12
N SER A 12 -2.01 -13.11 -2.78
CA SER A 12 -3.19 -13.01 -1.92
C SER A 12 -2.86 -12.62 -0.48
N ALA A 13 -1.79 -13.19 0.08
CA ALA A 13 -1.31 -12.83 1.42
C ALA A 13 -0.85 -11.37 1.49
N ILE A 14 -0.07 -10.90 0.51
CA ILE A 14 0.37 -9.50 0.40
C ILE A 14 -0.85 -8.56 0.29
N ARG A 15 -1.84 -8.93 -0.53
CA ARG A 15 -3.09 -8.16 -0.63
C ARG A 15 -3.75 -7.97 0.74
N ASN A 16 -3.86 -9.04 1.54
CA ASN A 16 -4.52 -8.99 2.83
C ASN A 16 -3.71 -8.19 3.87
N ALA A 17 -2.38 -8.33 3.86
CA ALA A 17 -1.44 -7.52 4.63
C ALA A 17 -1.66 -6.02 4.38
N ILE A 18 -1.74 -5.62 3.11
CA ILE A 18 -1.96 -4.22 2.71
C ILE A 18 -3.33 -3.69 3.16
N ILE A 19 -4.39 -4.50 3.06
CA ILE A 19 -5.73 -4.10 3.54
C ILE A 19 -5.68 -3.83 5.04
N LYS A 20 -5.05 -4.71 5.82
CA LYS A 20 -4.91 -4.56 7.27
C LYS A 20 -4.06 -3.34 7.61
N PHE A 21 -2.93 -3.16 6.95
CA PHE A 21 -2.06 -2.00 7.11
C PHE A 21 -2.80 -0.67 6.87
N GLU A 22 -3.55 -0.55 5.78
CA GLU A 22 -4.33 0.66 5.49
C GLU A 22 -5.42 0.90 6.56
N GLN A 23 -6.08 -0.15 7.05
CA GLN A 23 -7.07 -0.01 8.13
C GLN A 23 -6.44 0.50 9.43
N GLU A 24 -5.27 -0.02 9.81
CA GLU A 24 -4.57 0.35 11.04
C GLU A 24 -4.00 1.77 11.00
N PHE A 25 -3.35 2.15 9.89
CA PHE A 25 -2.64 3.44 9.79
C PHE A 25 -3.50 4.57 9.24
N MET A 26 -4.53 4.27 8.44
CA MET A 26 -5.38 5.27 7.77
C MET A 26 -6.81 5.28 8.32
N GLY A 27 -7.15 4.36 9.23
CA GLY A 27 -8.49 4.23 9.80
C GLY A 27 -9.54 3.72 8.81
N ARG A 28 -9.15 3.32 7.60
CA ARG A 28 -10.04 2.72 6.60
C ARG A 28 -9.28 1.91 5.56
N GLY A 29 -9.93 0.86 5.07
CA GLY A 29 -9.39 0.06 3.98
C GLY A 29 -9.66 0.65 2.59
N PRO A 30 -8.85 0.30 1.58
CA PRO A 30 -9.14 0.54 0.17
C PRO A 30 -10.37 -0.25 -0.30
N THR A 31 -10.99 0.18 -1.39
CA THR A 31 -12.14 -0.51 -2.01
C THR A 31 -11.71 -1.70 -2.87
N ASP A 32 -10.50 -1.63 -3.44
CA ASP A 32 -9.89 -2.70 -4.22
C ASP A 32 -8.38 -2.72 -3.98
N VAL A 33 -7.81 -3.92 -3.93
CA VAL A 33 -6.36 -4.13 -3.79
C VAL A 33 -5.95 -5.27 -4.70
N ARG A 34 -4.95 -5.00 -5.53
CA ARG A 34 -4.31 -5.99 -6.40
C ARG A 34 -2.81 -5.99 -6.16
N ALA A 35 -2.29 -7.12 -5.70
CA ALA A 35 -0.86 -7.37 -5.59
C ALA A 35 -0.39 -8.24 -6.76
N SER A 36 0.82 -8.02 -7.23
CA SER A 36 1.43 -8.81 -8.30
C SER A 36 2.93 -8.91 -8.08
N ILE A 37 3.45 -10.13 -8.10
CA ILE A 37 4.89 -10.40 -8.00
C ILE A 37 5.48 -10.44 -9.41
N LEU A 38 6.32 -9.46 -9.73
CA LEU A 38 6.98 -9.29 -11.01
C LEU A 38 8.48 -9.51 -10.82
N ARG A 39 8.92 -10.77 -11.01
CA ARG A 39 10.30 -11.20 -10.72
C ARG A 39 10.63 -10.96 -9.24
N ASP A 40 11.51 -10.02 -8.95
CA ASP A 40 11.98 -9.58 -7.63
C ASP A 40 11.23 -8.34 -7.10
N THR A 41 10.28 -7.81 -7.88
CA THR A 41 9.47 -6.65 -7.50
C THR A 41 8.07 -7.08 -7.10
N ILE A 42 7.52 -6.44 -6.07
CA ILE A 42 6.11 -6.56 -5.70
C ILE A 42 5.44 -5.24 -6.11
N LEU A 43 4.46 -5.31 -7.00
CA LEU A 43 3.65 -4.15 -7.40
C LEU A 43 2.27 -4.28 -6.78
N ILE A 44 1.85 -3.25 -6.05
CA ILE A 44 0.55 -3.23 -5.39
C ILE A 44 -0.21 -2.00 -5.83
N ARG A 45 -1.45 -2.22 -6.26
CA ARG A 45 -2.38 -1.15 -6.62
C ARG A 45 -3.58 -1.16 -5.70
N LEU A 46 -3.84 0.01 -5.11
CA LEU A 46 -4.97 0.25 -4.24
C LEU A 46 -5.91 1.25 -4.90
N LYS A 47 -7.22 1.02 -4.79
CA LYS A 47 -8.26 1.98 -5.22
C LYS A 47 -9.11 2.47 -4.07
N GLY A 48 -9.73 3.63 -4.27
CA GLY A 48 -10.64 4.23 -3.30
C GLY A 48 -9.91 4.56 -2.00
N VAL A 49 -8.67 5.03 -2.11
CA VAL A 49 -7.75 5.25 -0.97
C VAL A 49 -7.94 6.59 -0.25
N LEU A 50 -8.84 7.48 -0.70
CA LEU A 50 -9.17 8.71 0.02
C LEU A 50 -10.38 8.62 0.96
N THR A 51 -10.21 9.08 2.20
CA THR A 51 -11.29 9.31 3.17
C THR A 51 -12.23 10.40 2.65
N PRO A 52 -13.47 10.48 3.15
CA PRO A 52 -14.35 11.59 2.80
C PRO A 52 -13.72 12.96 3.06
N ALA A 53 -12.94 13.11 4.15
CA ALA A 53 -12.25 14.36 4.48
C ALA A 53 -11.11 14.66 3.48
N GLU A 54 -10.28 13.67 3.14
CA GLU A 54 -9.22 13.83 2.14
C GLU A 54 -9.79 14.19 0.76
N ARG A 55 -10.94 13.63 0.36
CA ARG A 55 -11.61 14.02 -0.89
C ARG A 55 -12.05 15.47 -0.89
N GLN A 56 -12.54 16.00 0.23
CA GLN A 56 -12.88 17.43 0.33
C GLN A 56 -11.63 18.29 0.24
N LEU A 57 -10.55 17.89 0.91
CA LEU A 57 -9.29 18.61 0.92
C LEU A 57 -8.62 18.62 -0.46
N ALA A 58 -8.63 17.49 -1.18
CA ALA A 58 -8.02 17.33 -2.50
C ALA A 58 -8.75 18.07 -3.64
N LYS A 59 -9.69 18.97 -3.34
CA LYS A 59 -10.36 19.85 -4.31
C LYS A 59 -9.51 21.06 -4.73
N SER A 60 -8.43 21.36 -4.01
CA SER A 60 -7.46 22.40 -4.35
C SER A 60 -6.06 21.81 -4.53
N GLU A 61 -5.19 22.49 -5.30
CA GLU A 61 -3.80 22.04 -5.48
C GLU A 61 -3.03 21.96 -4.16
N GLU A 62 -3.23 22.94 -3.28
CA GLU A 62 -2.64 22.95 -1.93
C GLU A 62 -3.10 21.73 -1.12
N GLY A 63 -4.40 21.43 -1.13
CA GLY A 63 -4.95 20.30 -0.41
C GLY A 63 -4.48 18.94 -0.97
N ILE A 64 -4.26 18.82 -2.28
CA ILE A 64 -3.62 17.66 -2.88
C ILE A 64 -2.21 17.46 -2.30
N GLY A 65 -1.42 18.55 -2.20
CA GLY A 65 -0.10 18.52 -1.60
C GLY A 65 -0.13 18.05 -0.14
N MET A 66 -1.08 18.57 0.65
CA MET A 66 -1.27 18.16 2.04
C MET A 66 -1.60 16.67 2.18
N VAL A 67 -2.52 16.16 1.36
CA VAL A 67 -2.88 14.74 1.36
C VAL A 67 -1.66 13.88 1.01
N LYS A 68 -0.92 14.23 -0.05
CA LYS A 68 0.30 13.49 -0.44
C LYS A 68 1.33 13.46 0.68
N GLN A 69 1.61 14.59 1.31
CA GLN A 69 2.59 14.69 2.39
C GLN A 69 2.17 13.89 3.63
N MET A 70 0.90 14.00 4.06
CA MET A 70 0.35 13.19 5.15
C MET A 70 0.52 11.70 4.85
N ARG A 71 0.15 11.28 3.64
CA ARG A 71 0.19 9.89 3.19
C ARG A 71 1.60 9.32 3.14
N GLN A 72 2.58 10.14 2.74
CA GLN A 72 3.99 9.76 2.76
C GLN A 72 4.51 9.58 4.19
N ASN A 73 4.14 10.48 5.10
CA ASN A 73 4.53 10.40 6.51
C ASN A 73 3.99 9.14 7.19
N LEU A 74 2.71 8.81 6.98
CA LEU A 74 2.08 7.62 7.57
C LEU A 74 2.72 6.31 7.06
N ILE A 75 3.02 6.23 5.76
CA ILE A 75 3.75 5.08 5.20
C ILE A 75 5.15 4.99 5.79
N SER A 76 5.85 6.12 5.96
CA SER A 76 7.18 6.13 6.56
C SER A 76 7.18 5.59 7.99
N GLN A 77 6.14 5.88 8.77
CA GLN A 77 5.99 5.37 10.14
C GLN A 77 5.69 3.87 10.18
N GLY A 78 4.87 3.38 9.24
CA GLY A 78 4.52 1.96 9.13
C GLY A 78 5.50 1.11 8.30
N ARG A 79 6.56 1.71 7.75
CA ARG A 79 7.48 1.05 6.81
C ARG A 79 8.08 -0.23 7.37
N GLU A 80 8.53 -0.21 8.63
CA GLU A 80 9.18 -1.37 9.25
C GLU A 80 8.20 -2.55 9.39
N GLN A 81 6.98 -2.28 9.84
CA GLN A 81 5.92 -3.28 9.94
C GLN A 81 5.61 -3.89 8.57
N LEU A 82 5.41 -3.04 7.55
CA LEU A 82 5.10 -3.53 6.21
C LEU A 82 6.25 -4.37 5.63
N CYS A 83 7.51 -3.96 5.81
CA CYS A 83 8.66 -4.75 5.36
C CYS A 83 8.76 -6.09 6.09
N ARG A 84 8.42 -6.13 7.37
CA ARG A 84 8.38 -7.37 8.16
C ARG A 84 7.30 -8.33 7.66
N GLU A 85 6.10 -7.82 7.38
CA GLU A 85 5.02 -8.64 6.81
C GLU A 85 5.42 -9.21 5.43
N ILE A 86 6.08 -8.41 4.58
CA ILE A 86 6.61 -8.89 3.30
C ILE A 86 7.68 -9.98 3.49
N LEU A 87 8.59 -9.81 4.45
CA LEU A 87 9.60 -10.82 4.79
C LEU A 87 8.94 -12.12 5.24
N GLU A 88 7.93 -12.06 6.11
CA GLU A 88 7.22 -13.24 6.61
C GLU A 88 6.47 -13.98 5.49
N ILE A 89 5.88 -13.26 4.54
CA ILE A 89 5.13 -13.84 3.42
C ILE A 89 6.06 -14.44 2.36
N THR A 90 7.14 -13.72 2.01
CA THR A 90 7.98 -14.04 0.85
C THR A 90 9.28 -14.75 1.21
N GLY A 91 9.73 -14.65 2.45
CA GLY A 91 11.05 -15.08 2.91
C GLY A 91 12.20 -14.20 2.41
N ALA A 92 11.92 -13.04 1.80
CA ALA A 92 12.91 -12.13 1.24
C ALA A 92 12.86 -10.75 1.91
N GLU A 93 14.03 -10.14 2.09
CA GLU A 93 14.14 -8.78 2.63
C GLU A 93 13.77 -7.73 1.58
N THR A 94 12.97 -6.75 2.00
CA THR A 94 12.62 -5.59 1.17
C THR A 94 13.81 -4.63 1.10
N THR A 95 14.41 -4.48 -0.07
CA THR A 95 15.54 -3.56 -0.29
C THR A 95 15.12 -2.09 -0.41
N ALA A 96 13.94 -1.85 -0.98
CA ALA A 96 13.37 -0.52 -1.14
C ALA A 96 11.84 -0.57 -1.15
N LEU A 97 11.22 0.53 -0.74
CA LEU A 97 9.78 0.73 -0.79
C LEU A 97 9.53 2.12 -1.34
N PHE A 98 8.71 2.18 -2.38
CA PHE A 98 8.26 3.40 -3.03
C PHE A 98 6.75 3.47 -2.94
N THR A 99 6.19 4.67 -2.96
CA THR A 99 4.75 4.83 -3.10
C THR A 99 4.43 6.19 -3.68
N ASP A 100 3.39 6.27 -4.50
CA ASP A 100 2.75 7.52 -4.85
C ASP A 100 1.23 7.33 -4.85
N ILE A 101 0.53 8.44 -4.66
CA ILE A 101 -0.92 8.52 -4.64
C ILE A 101 -1.37 9.56 -5.66
N ASP A 102 -2.33 9.20 -6.49
CA ASP A 102 -3.07 10.14 -7.31
C ASP A 102 -4.46 10.37 -6.68
N THR A 103 -4.62 11.56 -6.11
CA THR A 103 -5.85 11.97 -5.43
C THR A 103 -7.01 12.23 -6.40
N ARG A 104 -6.74 12.41 -7.70
CA ARG A 104 -7.77 12.67 -8.72
C ARG A 104 -8.52 11.39 -9.10
N ILE A 105 -7.80 10.27 -9.14
CA ILE A 105 -8.36 8.94 -9.44
C ILE A 105 -8.52 8.06 -8.19
N GLU A 106 -8.09 8.56 -7.03
CA GLU A 106 -8.09 7.85 -5.75
C GLU A 106 -7.36 6.51 -5.78
N GLU A 107 -6.24 6.46 -6.51
CA GLU A 107 -5.39 5.27 -6.59
C GLU A 107 -4.03 5.52 -5.93
N ARG A 108 -3.51 4.48 -5.28
CA ARG A 108 -2.13 4.45 -4.77
C ARG A 108 -1.41 3.27 -5.39
N ILE A 109 -0.16 3.52 -5.78
CA ILE A 109 0.79 2.50 -6.16
C ILE A 109 1.83 2.38 -5.05
N ILE A 110 2.16 1.13 -4.71
CA ILE A 110 3.28 0.75 -3.84
C ILE A 110 4.15 -0.22 -4.64
#